data_AF-A0A3N4U2K5-F1
#
_entry.id   AF-A0A3N4U2K5-F1
#
_cell.length_a   1.000
_cell.length_b   1.000
_cell.length_c   1.000
_cell.angle_alpha   90.00
_cell.angle_beta   90.00
_cell.angle_gamma   90.00
#
_symmetry.space_group_name_H-M   'P 1'
#
loop_
_entity.id
_entity.type
_entity.pdbx_description
1 polymer ?
#
loop_
_entity_poly.entity_id
_entity_poly.type
_entity_poly.pdbx_seq_one_letter_code
_entity_poly.pdbx_strand_id
1 'polypeptide(L)' 'MKPPTGYKGNKASLPSKPCAVCGRPMSWRRAWAKNWEQVRYCSEACRRQAQSQRGTQPDGGG' A
#
# COMPACT_ATOMS: atom_id res chain seq x y z
N MET A 1 10.24 14.65 -13.78
CA MET A 1 9.72 13.50 -13.00
C MET A 1 10.87 12.68 -12.46
N LYS A 2 11.02 12.55 -11.14
CA LYS A 2 12.04 11.66 -10.53
C LYS A 2 11.34 10.84 -9.44
N PRO A 3 11.07 9.54 -9.64
CA PRO A 3 10.78 8.68 -8.51
C PRO A 3 12.06 8.53 -7.68
N PRO A 4 12.04 8.70 -6.35
CA PRO A 4 13.22 8.48 -5.54
C PRO A 4 13.61 7.01 -5.64
N THR A 5 14.85 6.84 -6.07
CA THR A 5 15.62 5.62 -6.23
C THR A 5 15.41 4.66 -5.05
N GLY A 6 14.98 3.44 -5.39
CA GLY A 6 14.81 2.34 -4.46
C GLY A 6 16.11 2.05 -3.72
N TYR A 7 16.04 2.13 -2.39
CA TYR A 7 17.15 1.79 -1.52
C TYR A 7 17.50 0.32 -1.66
N LYS A 8 18.75 0.14 -2.08
CA LYS A 8 19.54 -1.08 -2.25
C LYS A 8 19.59 -1.88 -0.95
N GLY A 9 19.14 -3.13 -1.00
CA GLY A 9 19.22 -4.07 0.12
C GLY A 9 18.29 -5.26 -0.09
N ASN A 10 18.74 -6.23 -0.88
CA ASN A 10 18.23 -7.59 -1.06
C ASN A 10 16.85 -7.92 -0.43
N LYS A 11 15.77 -7.45 -1.05
CA LYS A 11 14.36 -7.79 -0.74
C LYS A 11 13.78 -8.77 -1.76
N ALA A 12 14.61 -9.54 -2.47
CA ALA A 12 14.17 -10.41 -3.56
C ALA A 12 13.25 -11.56 -3.10
N SER A 13 13.31 -11.94 -1.83
CA SER A 13 12.47 -12.99 -1.21
C SER A 13 11.40 -12.44 -0.27
N LEU A 14 11.31 -11.11 -0.10
CA LEU A 14 10.26 -10.49 0.69
C LEU A 14 9.12 -10.10 -0.25
N PRO A 15 7.90 -10.61 -0.04
CA PRO A 15 6.74 -10.23 -0.85
C PRO A 15 6.58 -8.71 -0.86
N SER A 16 6.85 -8.09 -2.00
CA SER A 16 6.65 -6.65 -2.18
C SER A 16 5.21 -6.46 -2.66
N LYS A 17 4.26 -6.38 -1.73
CA LYS A 17 2.85 -6.16 -2.06
C LYS A 17 2.61 -4.66 -2.22
N PRO A 18 2.30 -4.15 -3.42
CA PRO A 18 1.89 -2.76 -3.56
C PRO A 18 0.57 -2.54 -2.81
N CYS A 19 0.41 -1.38 -2.18
CA CYS A 19 -0.85 -1.03 -1.52
C CYS A 19 -1.98 -0.96 -2.57
N ALA A 20 -3.08 -1.68 -2.34
CA ALA A 20 -4.21 -1.72 -3.27
C ALA A 20 -4.95 -0.37 -3.44
N VAL A 21 -4.61 0.64 -2.63
CA VAL A 21 -5.27 1.95 -2.62
C VAL A 21 -4.38 3.05 -3.17
N CYS A 22 -3.14 3.15 -2.67
CA CYS A 22 -2.22 4.22 -3.07
C CYS A 22 -1.10 3.74 -3.99
N GLY A 23 -1.00 2.44 -4.29
CA GLY A 23 0.04 1.86 -5.16
C GLY A 23 1.46 1.93 -4.57
N ARG A 24 1.63 2.45 -3.35
CA ARG A 24 2.96 2.63 -2.75
C ARG A 24 3.60 1.28 -2.41
N PRO A 25 4.93 1.14 -2.61
CA PRO A 25 5.65 -0.05 -2.22
C PRO A 25 5.59 -0.21 -0.70
N MET A 26 5.00 -1.31 -0.25
CA MET A 26 4.86 -1.59 1.17
C MET A 26 6.24 -1.92 1.76
N SER A 27 6.70 -1.12 2.70
CA SER A 27 7.87 -1.47 3.50
C SER A 27 7.52 -2.61 4.44
N TRP A 28 8.22 -3.73 4.28
CA TRP A 28 8.16 -4.85 5.22
C TRP A 28 8.35 -4.39 6.67
N ARG A 29 7.47 -4.83 7.56
CA ARG A 29 7.54 -4.58 9.01
C ARG A 29 7.52 -5.92 9.75
N ARG A 30 8.41 -6.11 10.74
CA ARG A 30 8.45 -7.34 11.57
C ARG A 30 7.10 -7.61 12.26
N ALA A 31 6.39 -6.56 12.66
CA ALA A 31 5.05 -6.66 13.23
C ALA A 31 4.02 -7.31 12.31
N TRP A 32 4.28 -7.33 11.00
CA TRP A 32 3.37 -7.90 10.00
C TRP A 32 3.68 -9.35 9.63
N ALA A 33 4.75 -9.93 10.15
CA ALA A 33 5.14 -11.29 9.77
C ALA A 33 4.05 -12.34 10.04
N LYS A 34 3.25 -12.18 11.10
CA LYS A 34 2.19 -13.12 11.49
C LYS A 34 0.88 -12.98 10.71
N ASN A 35 0.63 -11.79 10.16
CA ASN A 35 -0.63 -11.41 9.51
C ASN A 35 -0.38 -10.90 8.08
N TRP A 36 0.79 -11.18 7.52
CA TRP A 36 1.22 -10.67 6.22
C TRP A 36 0.24 -11.01 5.09
N GLU A 37 -0.38 -12.20 5.13
CA GLU A 37 -1.41 -12.60 4.17
C GLU A 37 -2.66 -11.71 4.22
N GLN A 38 -3.01 -11.21 5.40
CA GLN A 38 -4.15 -10.32 5.60
C GLN A 38 -3.82 -8.85 5.29
N VAL A 39 -2.54 -8.47 5.33
CA VAL A 39 -2.09 -7.10 5.07
C VAL A 39 -2.14 -6.79 3.56
N ARG A 40 -3.14 -5.98 3.17
CA ARG A 40 -3.35 -5.50 1.78
C ARG A 40 -3.11 -3.99 1.61
N TYR A 41 -2.97 -3.26 2.72
CA TYR A 41 -2.92 -1.80 2.75
C TYR A 41 -1.72 -1.31 3.56
N CYS A 42 -1.02 -0.28 3.08
CA CYS A 42 0.18 0.25 3.76
C CYS A 42 -0.10 0.93 5.10
N SER A 43 -1.35 1.30 5.35
CA SER A 43 -1.81 2.00 6.54
C SER A 43 -3.30 1.75 6.78
N GLU A 44 -3.76 2.01 8.00
CA GLU A 44 -5.19 1.97 8.32
C GLU A 44 -6.00 3.00 7.55
N ALA A 45 -5.41 4.16 7.23
CA ALA A 45 -6.04 5.16 6.38
C ALA A 45 -6.39 4.57 5.00
N CYS A 46 -5.45 3.86 4.36
CA CYS A 46 -5.73 3.18 3.10
C CYS A 46 -6.78 2.08 3.27
N ARG A 47 -6.77 1.31 4.37
CA ARG A 47 -7.82 0.32 4.63
C ARG A 47 -9.21 0.95 4.72
N ARG A 48 -9.35 2.06 5.45
CA ARG A 48 -10.61 2.81 5.57
C ARG A 48 -11.02 3.40 4.23
N GLN A 49 -10.08 3.99 3.50
CA GLN A 49 -10.33 4.51 2.16
C GLN A 49 -10.81 3.41 1.21
N ALA A 50 -10.22 2.21 1.21
CA ALA A 50 -10.70 1.08 0.40
C ALA A 50 -12.16 0.71 0.68
N GLN A 51 -12.61 0.84 1.94
CA GLN A 51 -14.00 0.60 2.32
C GLN A 51 -14.90 1.76 1.87
N SER A 52 -14.43 3.01 1.97
CA SER A 52 -15.16 4.20 1.53
C SER A 52 -15.21 4.38 0.01
N GLN A 53 -14.22 3.91 -0.75
CA GLN A 53 -14.13 4.10 -2.21
C GLN A 53 -15.21 3.31 -2.98
N ARG A 54 -15.92 2.37 -2.36
CA ARG A 54 -17.12 1.76 -2.97
C ARG A 54 -18.34 2.69 -2.99
N GLY A 55 -18.26 3.88 -2.38
CA GLY A 55 -19.36 4.85 -2.35
C GLY A 55 -18.96 6.30 -2.66
N THR A 56 -17.71 6.60 -2.98
CA THR A 56 -17.28 7.96 -3.36
C THR A 56 -16.88 7.98 -4.82
N GLN A 57 -17.90 8.10 -5.67
CA GLN A 57 -17.78 8.79 -6.95
C GLN A 57 -17.23 10.20 -6.64
N PRO A 58 -16.07 10.61 -7.19
CA PRO A 58 -15.68 12.00 -7.12
C PRO A 58 -16.63 12.77 -8.04
N ASP A 59 -17.62 13.39 -7.43
CA ASP A 59 -18.43 14.42 -8.06
C ASP A 59 -17.55 15.64 -8.35
N GLY A 60 -17.75 16.24 -9.53
CA GLY A 60 -17.49 17.67 -9.74
C GLY A 60 -16.06 18.06 -10.07
N GLY A 61 -15.62 17.79 -11.30
CA GLY A 61 -14.68 18.67 -11.98
C GLY A 61 -15.46 19.74 -12.74
N GLY A 62 -15.47 20.97 -12.24
CA GLY A 62 -15.93 22.17 -12.96
C GLY A 62 -14.92 22.68 -13.97
#